data_AF-A0A939HV94-F1
#
_entry.id   AF-A0A939HV94-F1
#
_cell.length_a   1.000
_cell.length_b   1.000
_cell.length_c   1.000
_cell.angle_alpha   90.00
_cell.angle_beta   90.00
_cell.angle_gamma   90.00
#
_symmetry.space_group_name_H-M   'P 1'
#
loop_
_entity.id
_entity.type
_entity.pdbx_description
1 polymer ?
#
loop_
_entity_poly.entity_id
_entity_poly.type
_entity_poly.pdbx_seq_one_letter_code
_entity_poly.pdbx_strand_id
1 'polypeptide(L)'
;MNIGLELPPELEQELSAEASELKLSLDEYILRILSQRPVLHNPPKTGAELVAYWQRSGVINSRPDIDHSAEYARNLRRRAETRY
;
A
#
# COMPACT_ATOMS: atom_id res chain seq x y z
N MET A 1 0.37 27.91 4.00
CA MET A 1 0.58 27.44 5.38
C MET A 1 1.82 26.56 5.36
N ASN A 2 2.80 26.79 6.23
CA ASN A 2 4.04 26.02 6.26
C ASN A 2 4.03 25.10 7.49
N ILE A 3 4.37 23.82 7.31
CA ILE A 3 4.50 22.82 8.37
C ILE A 3 5.90 22.23 8.23
N GLY A 4 6.76 22.44 9.22
CA GLY A 4 8.06 21.79 9.29
C GLY A 4 7.92 20.40 9.92
N LEU A 5 8.52 19.39 9.31
CA LEU A 5 8.50 18.01 9.79
C LEU A 5 9.96 17.54 9.88
N GLU A 6 10.42 17.23 11.09
CA GLU A 6 11.74 16.67 11.29
C GLU A 6 11.67 15.16 11.05
N LEU A 7 12.35 14.69 10.00
CA LEU A 7 12.42 13.28 9.65
C LEU A 7 13.75 12.70 10.16
N PRO A 8 13.75 11.47 10.69
CA PRO A 8 14.99 10.72 10.87
C PRO A 8 15.73 10.58 9.54
N PRO A 9 17.07 10.63 9.53
CA PRO A 9 17.85 10.60 8.29
C PRO A 9 17.65 9.31 7.49
N GLU A 10 17.36 8.19 8.16
CA GLU A 10 17.04 6.92 7.51
C GLU A 10 15.74 7.02 6.70
N LEU A 11 14.72 7.66 7.28
CA LEU A 11 13.42 7.82 6.65
C LEU A 11 13.47 8.80 5.47
N GLU A 12 14.26 9.87 5.59
CA GLU A 12 14.49 10.80 4.47
C GLU A 12 15.12 10.08 3.26
N GLN A 13 16.09 9.19 3.51
CA GLN A 13 16.74 8.43 2.44
C GLN A 13 15.77 7.46 1.76
N GLU A 14 14.96 6.72 2.53
CA GLU A 14 13.94 5.82 1.99
C GLU A 14 12.94 6.56 1.11
N LEU A 15 12.39 7.68 1.59
CA LEU A 15 11.43 8.49 0.83
C LEU A 15 12.05 9.09 -0.44
N SER A 16 13.33 9.48 -0.39
CA SER A 16 14.06 10.02 -1.54
C SER A 16 14.32 8.95 -2.61
N ALA A 17 14.63 7.72 -2.19
CA ALA A 17 14.77 6.58 -3.09
C ALA A 17 13.43 6.26 -3.80
N GLU A 18 12.34 6.16 -3.04
CA GLU A 18 11.00 5.93 -3.59
C GLU A 18 10.56 7.05 -4.55
N ALA A 19 10.82 8.31 -4.20
CA ALA A 19 10.56 9.45 -5.08
C ALA A 19 11.33 9.33 -6.41
N SER A 20 12.61 8.92 -6.33
CA SER A 20 13.48 8.74 -7.49
C SER A 20 12.99 7.63 -8.42
N GLU A 21 12.53 6.50 -7.87
CA GLU A 21 11.93 5.41 -8.65
C GLU A 21 10.68 5.87 -9.41
N LEU A 22 9.89 6.76 -8.80
CA LEU A 22 8.69 7.35 -9.39
C LEU A 22 8.98 8.57 -10.28
N LYS A 23 10.24 8.97 -10.44
CA LYS A 23 10.68 10.19 -11.15
C LYS A 23 10.01 11.46 -10.63
N LEU A 24 9.81 11.54 -9.32
CA LEU A 24 9.27 12.69 -8.61
C LEU A 24 10.36 13.34 -7.76
N SER A 25 10.24 14.63 -7.52
CA SER A 25 10.99 15.26 -6.42
C SER A 25 10.49 14.76 -5.06
N LEU A 26 11.34 14.86 -4.04
CA LEU A 26 10.96 14.48 -2.67
C LEU A 26 9.73 15.26 -2.19
N ASP A 27 9.66 16.56 -2.51
CA ASP A 27 8.52 17.41 -2.14
C ASP A 27 7.22 16.95 -2.81
N GLU A 28 7.25 16.66 -4.11
CA GLU A 28 6.09 16.14 -4.84
C GLU A 28 5.65 14.77 -4.30
N TYR A 29 6.62 13.93 -3.96
CA TYR A 29 6.35 12.62 -3.38
C TYR A 29 5.71 12.72 -2.00
N ILE A 30 6.24 13.57 -1.11
CA ILE A 30 5.67 13.82 0.22
C ILE A 30 4.26 14.40 0.09
N LEU A 31 4.03 15.38 -0.80
CA LEU A 31 2.69 15.93 -1.05
C LEU A 31 1.73 14.87 -1.57
N ARG A 32 2.21 13.96 -2.42
CA ARG A 32 1.42 12.82 -2.90
C ARG A 32 1.04 11.88 -1.74
N ILE A 33 1.96 11.52 -0.85
CA ILE A 33 1.66 10.70 0.34
C ILE A 33 0.64 11.41 1.23
N LEU A 34 0.87 12.70 1.52
CA LEU A 34 0.01 13.49 2.41
C LEU A 34 -1.38 13.74 1.84
N SER A 35 -1.52 13.83 0.51
CA SER A 35 -2.82 13.93 -0.18
C SER A 35 -3.51 12.58 -0.31
N GLN A 36 -2.75 11.50 -0.42
CA GLN A 36 -3.25 10.13 -0.48
C GLN A 36 -3.69 9.57 0.87
N ARG A 37 -4.03 10.39 1.88
CA ARG A 37 -4.58 9.90 3.16
C ARG A 37 -5.76 8.95 2.89
N PRO A 38 -5.58 7.62 2.95
CA PRO A 38 -6.69 6.70 2.86
C PRO A 38 -7.15 6.51 4.29
N VAL A 39 -7.52 7.61 4.95
CA VAL A 39 -8.48 7.48 6.03
C VAL A 39 -9.74 7.10 5.27
N LEU A 40 -10.12 5.82 5.34
CA LEU A 40 -11.43 5.37 4.89
C LEU A 40 -12.45 6.18 5.69
N HIS A 41 -12.80 7.36 5.20
CA HIS A 41 -13.88 8.17 5.72
C HIS A 41 -15.14 7.34 5.47
N ASN A 42 -15.60 6.67 6.53
CA ASN A 42 -16.62 5.62 6.50
C ASN A 42 -16.10 4.29 5.89
N PRO A 43 -15.36 3.47 6.66
CA PRO A 43 -14.95 2.16 6.20
C PRO A 43 -16.17 1.29 5.91
N PRO A 44 -16.08 0.35 4.96
CA PRO A 44 -17.17 -0.56 4.66
C PRO A 44 -17.56 -1.34 5.92
N LYS A 45 -18.85 -1.29 6.28
CA LYS A 45 -19.41 -1.92 7.49
C LYS A 45 -19.96 -3.30 7.22
N THR A 46 -20.18 -3.63 5.95
CA THR A 46 -20.70 -4.93 5.50
C THR A 46 -19.79 -5.57 4.47
N GLY A 47 -19.90 -6.88 4.30
CA GLY A 47 -19.14 -7.61 3.29
C GLY A 47 -19.41 -7.09 1.86
N ALA A 48 -20.66 -6.72 1.56
CA ALA A 48 -21.02 -6.16 0.26
C ALA A 48 -20.35 -4.80 0.00
N GLU A 49 -20.34 -3.92 1.02
CA GLU A 49 -19.64 -2.63 0.92
C GLU A 49 -18.14 -2.80 0.72
N LEU A 50 -17.54 -3.81 1.36
CA LEU A 50 -16.12 -4.11 1.24
C LEU A 50 -15.75 -4.56 -0.18
N VAL A 51 -16.54 -5.47 -0.76
CA VAL A 51 -16.36 -5.91 -2.15
C VAL A 51 -16.52 -4.75 -3.12
N ALA A 52 -17.53 -3.90 -2.93
CA ALA A 52 -17.74 -2.72 -3.77
C ALA A 52 -16.57 -1.71 -3.66
N TYR A 53 -16.01 -1.55 -2.46
CA TYR A 53 -14.80 -0.75 -2.26
C TYR A 53 -13.60 -1.32 -3.03
N TRP A 54 -13.31 -2.62 -2.88
CA TRP A 54 -12.21 -3.27 -3.59
C TRP A 54 -12.33 -3.17 -5.11
N GLN A 55 -13.56 -3.27 -5.65
CA GLN A 55 -13.80 -3.10 -7.07
C GLN A 55 -13.51 -1.68 -7.55
N ARG A 56 -13.99 -0.65 -6.83
CA ARG A 56 -13.67 0.76 -7.15
C ARG A 56 -12.18 1.08 -7.05
N SER A 57 -11.50 0.47 -6.09
CA SER A 57 -10.06 0.62 -5.90
C SER A 57 -9.21 -0.23 -6.86
N GLY A 58 -9.83 -0.98 -7.79
CA GLY A 58 -9.11 -1.80 -8.77
C GLY A 58 -8.37 -3.00 -8.18
N VAL A 59 -8.71 -3.40 -6.95
CA VAL A 59 -8.04 -4.51 -6.23
C VAL A 59 -8.53 -5.87 -6.75
N ILE A 60 -9.79 -5.96 -7.18
CA ILE A 60 -10.34 -7.18 -7.77
C ILE A 60 -9.56 -7.52 -9.04
N ASN A 61 -9.09 -8.75 -9.16
CA ASN A 61 -8.22 -9.26 -10.25
C ASN A 61 -6.82 -8.64 -10.34
N SER A 62 -6.36 -7.90 -9.33
CA SER A 62 -5.00 -7.32 -9.30
C SER A 62 -3.87 -8.36 -9.18
N ARG A 63 -4.20 -9.61 -8.81
CA ARG A 63 -3.27 -10.73 -8.68
C ARG A 63 -3.63 -11.88 -9.62
N PRO A 64 -3.53 -11.69 -10.95
CA PRO A 64 -3.83 -12.74 -11.92
C PRO A 64 -2.84 -13.91 -11.86
N ASP A 65 -1.68 -13.71 -11.24
CA ASP A 65 -0.68 -14.74 -10.96
C ASP A 65 -1.14 -15.76 -9.91
N ILE A 66 -2.17 -15.44 -9.12
CA ILE A 66 -2.75 -16.33 -8.12
C ILE A 66 -4.06 -16.90 -8.65
N ASP A 67 -3.96 -18.06 -9.32
CA ASP A 67 -5.11 -18.78 -9.86
C ASP A 67 -5.92 -19.49 -8.76
N HIS A 68 -5.22 -20.20 -7.86
CA HIS A 68 -5.83 -20.95 -6.74
C HIS A 68 -5.48 -20.31 -5.39
N SER A 69 -6.27 -19.32 -4.97
CA SER A 69 -6.01 -18.51 -3.77
C SER A 69 -5.82 -19.33 -2.48
N ALA A 70 -6.61 -20.40 -2.30
CA ALA A 70 -6.51 -21.26 -1.13
C ALA A 70 -5.19 -22.04 -1.07
N GLU A 71 -4.74 -22.59 -2.21
CA GLU A 71 -3.46 -23.32 -2.29
C GLU A 71 -2.28 -22.36 -2.13
N TYR A 72 -2.34 -21.20 -2.78
CA TYR A 72 -1.34 -20.15 -2.63
C TYR A 72 -1.19 -19.75 -1.15
N ALA A 73 -2.30 -19.54 -0.43
CA ALA A 73 -2.27 -19.23 0.99
C ALA A 73 -1.66 -20.35 1.85
N ARG A 74 -1.95 -21.63 1.55
CA ARG A 74 -1.32 -22.77 2.23
C ARG A 74 0.19 -22.82 1.99
N ASN A 75 0.62 -22.63 0.74
CA ASN A 75 2.03 -22.59 0.38
C ASN A 75 2.75 -21.40 1.04
N LEU A 76 2.10 -20.25 1.13
CA LEU A 76 2.64 -19.06 1.81
C LEU A 76 2.86 -19.33 3.31
N ARG A 77 1.89 -19.95 4.00
CA ARG A 77 2.06 -20.36 5.41
C ARG A 77 3.20 -21.33 5.58
N ARG A 78 3.25 -22.40 4.78
CA ARG A 78 4.33 -23.41 4.83
C ARG A 78 5.70 -22.76 4.66
N ARG A 79 5.86 -21.86 3.68
CA ARG A 79 7.13 -21.14 3.44
C ARG A 79 7.53 -20.24 4.60
N ALA A 80 6.57 -19.62 5.29
CA ALA A 80 6.84 -18.80 6.46
C ALA A 80 7.26 -19.64 7.66
N GLU A 81 6.63 -20.81 7.85
CA GLU A 81 6.94 -21.76 8.92
C GLU A 81 8.29 -22.45 8.72
N THR A 82 8.69 -22.73 7.47
CA THR A 82 9.99 -23.37 7.15
C THR A 82 11.12 -22.38 6.91
N ARG A 83 10.96 -21.09 7.23
CA ARG A 83 12.09 -20.16 7.28
C ARG A 83 12.91 -20.46 8.54
N TYR A 84 13.83 -21.40 8.41
CA TYR A 84 14.98 -21.61 9.28
C TYR A 84 16.19 -21.94 8.41
#